data_AF-A0A1V6ES58-F1
#
_entry.id   AF-A0A1V6ES58-F1
#
_cell.length_a   1.000
_cell.length_b   1.000
_cell.length_c   1.000
_cell.angle_alpha   90.00
_cell.angle_beta   90.00
_cell.angle_gamma   90.00
#
_symmetry.space_group_name_H-M   'P 1'
#
loop_
_entity.id
_entity.type
_entity.pdbx_description
1 polymer ?
#
loop_
_entity_poly.entity_id
_entity_poly.type
_entity_poly.pdbx_seq_one_letter_code
_entity_poly.pdbx_strand_id
1 'polypeptide(L)'
;MTDEQRERKKAYLREWYAKNRERQIAAVAAWQQDNRERANANKRAYVERDPERRREQANRHAAKPEVRAKAAARPARKEWQKARNKRDAETLSDGFVRRVMAQHTSMKGSDLPQGLVDAYREMMRLKRAINEKRG
;
A
#
# COMPACT_ATOMS: atom_id res chain seq x y z
N MET A 1 18.97 26.02 -30.21
CA MET A 1 19.38 24.63 -29.95
C MET A 1 18.78 23.76 -31.04
N THR A 2 19.60 23.12 -31.87
CA THR A 2 19.13 22.27 -32.97
C THR A 2 18.46 20.99 -32.43
N ASP A 3 17.70 20.28 -33.25
CA ASP A 3 17.06 19.01 -32.85
C ASP A 3 18.11 17.94 -32.49
N GLU A 4 19.22 17.88 -33.23
CA GLU A 4 20.36 17.00 -32.95
C GLU A 4 21.00 17.28 -31.58
N GLN A 5 21.16 18.57 -31.23
CA GLN A 5 21.66 18.96 -29.90
C GLN A 5 20.69 18.56 -28.79
N ARG A 6 19.37 18.63 -29.03
CA ARG A 6 18.35 18.18 -28.08
C ARG A 6 18.38 16.66 -27.88
N GLU A 7 18.49 15.89 -28.95
CA GLU A 7 18.56 14.43 -28.86
C GLU A 7 19.86 13.95 -28.19
N ARG A 8 21.00 14.57 -28.51
CA ARG A 8 22.28 14.28 -27.84
C ARG A 8 22.20 14.56 -26.34
N LYS A 9 21.57 15.67 -25.95
CA LYS A 9 21.34 16.01 -24.54
C LYS A 9 20.42 15.00 -23.84
N LYS A 10 19.34 14.56 -24.49
CA LYS A 10 18.44 13.54 -23.95
C LYS A 10 19.15 12.19 -23.77
N ALA A 11 19.92 11.76 -24.76
CA ALA A 11 20.68 10.51 -24.70
C ALA A 11 21.69 10.53 -23.55
N TYR A 12 22.47 11.61 -23.45
CA TYR A 12 23.39 11.84 -22.34
C TYR A 12 22.68 11.77 -20.97
N LEU A 13 21.55 12.46 -20.83
CA LEU A 13 20.79 12.44 -19.58
C LEU A 13 20.28 11.04 -19.26
N ARG A 14 19.76 10.29 -20.24
CA ARG A 14 19.29 8.91 -20.02
C ARG A 14 20.41 8.01 -19.51
N GLU A 15 21.59 8.06 -20.13
CA GLU A 15 22.75 7.28 -19.71
C GLU A 15 23.24 7.69 -18.31
N TRP A 16 23.27 8.99 -18.04
CA TRP A 16 23.64 9.51 -16.72
C TRP A 16 22.64 9.05 -15.65
N TYR A 17 21.33 9.12 -15.93
CA TYR A 17 20.29 8.62 -15.04
C TYR A 17 20.40 7.12 -14.82
N ALA A 18 20.68 6.32 -15.85
CA ALA A 18 20.86 4.88 -15.73
C ALA A 18 22.03 4.55 -14.80
N LYS A 19 23.19 5.22 -15.00
CA LYS A 19 24.39 5.04 -14.17
C LYS A 19 24.21 5.51 -12.72
N ASN A 20 23.36 6.51 -12.48
CA ASN A 20 23.15 7.11 -11.15
C ASN A 20 21.81 6.71 -10.51
N ARG A 21 21.08 5.76 -11.10
CA ARG A 21 19.70 5.44 -10.71
C ARG A 21 19.61 5.02 -9.24
N GLU A 22 20.47 4.10 -8.83
CA GLU A 22 20.46 3.57 -7.46
C GLU A 22 20.82 4.62 -6.43
N ARG A 23 21.85 5.44 -6.74
CA ARG A 23 22.24 6.57 -5.89
C ARG A 23 21.10 7.56 -5.68
N GLN A 24 20.37 7.90 -6.74
CA GLN A 24 19.23 8.81 -6.64
C GLN A 24 18.08 8.19 -5.84
N ILE A 25 17.78 6.91 -6.05
CA ILE A 25 16.75 6.20 -5.28
C ILE A 25 17.13 6.18 -3.79
N ALA A 26 18.39 5.87 -3.46
CA ALA A 26 18.88 5.84 -2.09
C ALA A 26 18.81 7.22 -1.44
N ALA A 27 19.23 8.28 -2.14
CA ALA A 27 19.15 9.66 -1.64
C ALA A 27 17.69 10.10 -1.37
N VAL A 28 16.77 9.77 -2.28
CA VAL A 28 15.34 10.05 -2.09
C VAL A 28 14.77 9.22 -0.93
N ALA A 29 15.16 7.95 -0.80
CA ALA A 29 14.71 7.09 0.28
C ALA A 29 15.18 7.60 1.65
N ALA A 30 16.46 7.97 1.77
CA ALA A 30 17.02 8.57 2.99
C ALA A 30 16.29 9.87 3.34
N TRP A 31 16.12 10.77 2.37
CA TRP A 31 15.36 12.01 2.60
C TRP A 31 13.92 11.74 3.07
N GLN A 32 13.22 10.78 2.46
CA GLN A 32 11.85 10.41 2.86
C GLN A 32 11.79 9.80 4.26
N GLN A 33 12.82 9.06 4.67
CA GLN A 33 12.93 8.49 6.01
C GLN A 33 13.10 9.60 7.05
N ASP A 34 14.02 10.54 6.80
CA ASP A 34 14.32 11.66 7.70
C ASP A 34 13.18 12.71 7.72
N ASN A 35 12.44 12.84 6.63
CA ASN A 35 11.35 13.82 6.46
C ASN A 35 9.98 13.14 6.32
N ARG A 36 9.75 12.06 7.09
CA ARG A 36 8.58 11.18 6.94
C ARG A 36 7.25 11.93 6.97
N GLU A 37 7.09 12.88 7.88
CA GLU A 37 5.86 13.67 8.00
C GLU A 37 5.62 14.54 6.77
N ARG A 38 6.65 15.26 6.32
CA ARG A 38 6.59 16.11 5.12
C ARG A 38 6.34 15.30 3.86
N ALA A 39 6.98 14.14 3.73
CA ALA A 39 6.76 13.23 2.62
C ALA A 39 5.32 12.71 2.60
N ASN A 40 4.76 12.36 3.77
CA ASN A 40 3.36 11.94 3.90
C ASN A 40 2.38 13.07 3.61
N ALA A 41 2.64 14.29 4.10
CA ALA A 41 1.83 15.47 3.83
C ALA A 41 1.78 15.80 2.33
N ASN A 42 2.94 15.77 1.65
CA ASN A 42 3.00 15.96 0.20
C ASN A 42 2.22 14.89 -0.58
N LYS A 43 2.31 13.62 -0.16
CA LYS A 43 1.53 12.53 -0.75
C LYS A 43 0.02 12.74 -0.56
N ARG A 44 -0.41 13.17 0.64
CA ARG A 44 -1.82 13.50 0.91
C ARG A 44 -2.29 14.67 0.05
N ALA A 45 -1.53 15.76 0.04
CA ALA A 45 -1.84 16.93 -0.78
C ALA A 45 -1.92 16.58 -2.28
N TYR A 46 -1.06 15.70 -2.79
CA TYR A 46 -1.16 15.21 -4.17
C TYR A 46 -2.45 14.43 -4.44
N VAL A 47 -2.85 13.57 -3.49
CA VAL A 47 -4.09 12.78 -3.57
C VAL A 47 -5.34 13.65 -3.51
N GLU A 48 -5.32 14.68 -2.67
CA GLU A 48 -6.45 15.59 -2.42
C GLU A 48 -6.60 16.68 -3.49
N ARG A 49 -5.51 17.03 -4.18
CA ARG A 49 -5.49 18.11 -5.19
C ARG A 49 -6.49 17.91 -6.33
N ASP A 50 -6.65 16.67 -6.79
CA ASP A 50 -7.51 16.36 -7.93
C ASP A 50 -8.07 14.92 -7.83
N PRO A 51 -9.14 14.74 -7.03
CA PRO A 51 -9.75 13.43 -6.84
C PRO A 51 -10.38 12.89 -8.13
N GLU A 52 -10.89 13.76 -9.01
CA GLU A 52 -11.54 13.38 -10.26
C GLU A 52 -10.54 12.81 -11.27
N ARG A 53 -9.39 13.45 -11.45
CA ARG A 53 -8.31 12.90 -12.30
C ARG A 53 -7.83 11.54 -11.82
N ARG A 54 -7.82 11.29 -10.50
CA ARG A 54 -7.47 9.96 -9.97
C ARG A 54 -8.55 8.93 -10.26
N ARG A 55 -9.83 9.27 -10.11
CA ARG A 55 -10.95 8.40 -10.51
C ARG A 55 -10.88 8.08 -11.99
N GLU A 56 -10.64 9.09 -12.82
CA GLU A 56 -10.50 8.93 -14.26
C GLU A 56 -9.33 8.00 -14.59
N GLN A 57 -8.14 8.19 -14.00
CA GLN A 57 -6.99 7.33 -14.21
C GLN A 57 -7.28 5.87 -13.79
N ALA A 58 -7.96 5.68 -12.65
CA ALA A 58 -8.36 4.36 -12.18
C ALA A 58 -9.36 3.71 -13.16
N ASN A 59 -10.32 4.47 -13.67
CA ASN A 59 -11.29 4.01 -14.66
C ASN A 59 -10.61 3.63 -15.97
N ARG A 60 -9.68 4.46 -16.49
CA ARG A 60 -8.89 4.15 -17.69
C ARG A 60 -8.10 2.86 -17.52
N HIS A 61 -7.46 2.65 -16.36
CA HIS A 61 -6.75 1.41 -16.07
C HIS A 61 -7.71 0.20 -16.01
N ALA A 62 -8.85 0.34 -15.34
CA ALA A 62 -9.85 -0.72 -15.25
C ALA A 62 -10.55 -1.02 -16.60
N ALA A 63 -10.58 -0.05 -17.52
CA ALA A 63 -11.16 -0.19 -18.85
C ALA A 63 -10.27 -0.98 -19.81
N LYS A 64 -8.98 -1.14 -19.50
CA LYS A 64 -8.04 -1.85 -20.37
C LYS A 64 -8.48 -3.31 -20.58
N PRO A 65 -8.44 -3.84 -21.82
CA PRO A 65 -8.92 -5.19 -22.12
C PRO A 65 -8.29 -6.28 -21.26
N GLU A 66 -6.97 -6.22 -21.02
CA GLU A 66 -6.24 -7.20 -20.23
C GLU A 66 -6.66 -7.19 -18.75
N VAL A 67 -6.99 -6.01 -18.22
CA VAL A 67 -7.46 -5.86 -16.83
C VAL A 67 -8.88 -6.40 -16.69
N ARG A 68 -9.75 -6.09 -17.66
CA ARG A 68 -11.12 -6.62 -17.72
C ARG A 68 -11.14 -8.14 -17.87
N ALA A 69 -10.35 -8.70 -18.78
CA ALA A 69 -10.23 -10.14 -18.99
C ALA A 69 -9.75 -10.85 -17.72
N LYS A 70 -8.75 -10.30 -17.03
CA LYS A 70 -8.26 -10.84 -15.76
C LYS A 70 -9.31 -10.81 -14.65
N ALA A 71 -10.14 -9.77 -14.60
CA ALA A 71 -11.25 -9.68 -13.65
C ALA A 71 -12.35 -10.71 -13.99
N ALA A 72 -12.71 -10.82 -15.27
CA ALA A 72 -13.72 -11.76 -15.77
C ALA A 72 -13.30 -13.23 -15.58
N ALA A 73 -12.01 -13.54 -15.67
CA ALA A 73 -11.48 -14.88 -15.43
C ALA A 73 -11.61 -15.33 -13.96
N ARG A 74 -11.89 -14.42 -13.02
CA ARG A 74 -12.04 -14.74 -11.59
C ARG A 74 -13.22 -13.97 -10.98
N PRO A 75 -14.46 -14.23 -11.43
CA PRO A 75 -15.63 -13.44 -11.03
C PRO A 75 -15.92 -13.56 -9.53
N ALA A 76 -15.71 -14.76 -8.97
CA ALA A 76 -15.87 -15.03 -7.54
C ALA A 76 -14.73 -14.47 -6.67
N ARG A 77 -13.68 -13.85 -7.23
CA ARG A 77 -12.51 -13.39 -6.46
C ARG A 77 -12.87 -12.37 -5.40
N LYS A 78 -13.81 -11.47 -5.70
CA LYS A 78 -14.23 -10.42 -4.76
C LYS A 78 -14.99 -11.03 -3.57
N GLU A 79 -15.92 -11.94 -3.84
CA GLU A 79 -16.68 -12.63 -2.80
C GLU A 79 -15.80 -13.57 -1.99
N TRP A 80 -14.90 -14.30 -2.64
CA TRP A 80 -13.89 -15.12 -1.95
C TRP A 80 -13.00 -14.28 -1.03
N GLN A 81 -12.55 -13.10 -1.47
CA GLN A 81 -11.76 -12.19 -0.62
C GLN A 81 -12.57 -11.68 0.57
N LYS A 82 -13.84 -11.31 0.37
CA LYS A 82 -14.72 -10.91 1.48
C LYS A 82 -14.93 -12.04 2.48
N ALA A 83 -15.27 -13.23 2.00
CA ALA A 83 -15.48 -14.42 2.83
C ALA A 83 -14.22 -14.78 3.62
N ARG A 84 -13.05 -14.76 2.96
CA ARG A 84 -11.76 -14.95 3.62
C ARG A 84 -11.51 -13.90 4.69
N ASN A 85 -11.67 -12.61 4.37
CA ASN A 85 -11.44 -11.52 5.32
C ASN A 85 -12.38 -11.60 6.53
N LYS A 86 -13.64 -11.96 6.30
CA LYS A 86 -14.65 -12.19 7.35
C LYS A 86 -14.20 -13.34 8.26
N ARG A 87 -13.90 -14.50 7.70
CA ARG A 87 -13.41 -15.67 8.45
C ARG A 87 -12.13 -15.34 9.23
N ASP A 88 -11.17 -14.68 8.59
CA ASP A 88 -9.89 -14.32 9.20
C ASP A 88 -10.09 -13.35 10.39
N ALA A 89 -11.10 -12.47 10.32
CA ALA A 89 -11.49 -11.58 11.41
C ALA A 89 -12.25 -12.33 12.51
N GLU A 90 -13.22 -13.17 12.19
CA GLU A 90 -13.99 -13.97 13.14
C GLU A 90 -13.08 -14.88 13.96
N THR A 91 -12.23 -15.65 13.29
CA THR A 91 -11.28 -16.59 13.90
C THR A 91 -10.08 -15.91 14.56
N LEU A 92 -9.91 -14.59 14.39
CA LEU A 92 -8.72 -13.85 14.81
C LEU A 92 -7.43 -14.54 14.35
N SER A 93 -7.41 -14.90 13.06
CA SER A 93 -6.25 -15.52 12.43
C SER A 93 -4.97 -14.72 12.68
N ASP A 94 -3.83 -15.39 12.73
CA ASP A 94 -2.54 -14.76 13.02
C ASP A 94 -2.22 -13.58 12.10
N GLY A 95 -2.42 -13.77 10.79
CA GLY A 95 -2.25 -12.72 9.78
C GLY A 95 -3.26 -11.58 9.88
N PHE A 96 -4.44 -11.79 10.48
CA PHE A 96 -5.38 -10.71 10.78
C PHE A 96 -4.91 -9.90 11.98
N VAL A 97 -4.55 -10.56 13.09
CA VAL A 97 -4.11 -9.89 14.32
C VAL A 97 -2.85 -9.06 14.06
N ARG A 98 -1.84 -9.64 13.37
CA ARG A 98 -0.62 -8.92 12.99
C ARG A 98 -0.89 -7.68 12.14
N ARG A 99 -1.86 -7.75 11.23
CA ARG A 99 -2.26 -6.63 10.37
C ARG A 99 -2.90 -5.51 11.18
N VAL A 100 -3.79 -5.85 12.12
CA VAL A 100 -4.41 -4.87 13.03
C VAL A 100 -3.36 -4.23 13.92
N MET A 101 -2.46 -5.03 14.52
CA MET A 101 -1.36 -4.51 15.34
C MET A 101 -0.44 -3.58 14.55
N ALA A 102 -0.07 -3.94 13.32
CA ALA A 102 0.78 -3.11 12.47
C ALA A 102 0.15 -1.76 12.05
N GLN A 103 -1.18 -1.62 12.14
CA GLN A 103 -1.85 -0.33 11.92
C GLN A 103 -1.70 0.62 13.11
N HIS A 104 -1.53 0.06 14.31
CA HIS A 104 -1.45 0.82 15.57
C HIS A 104 -0.03 0.85 16.15
N THR A 105 0.92 0.16 15.52
CA THR A 105 2.32 0.12 15.91
C THR A 105 3.17 0.60 14.75
N SER A 106 4.38 1.08 15.04
CA SER A 106 5.36 1.44 14.01
C SER A 106 6.07 0.20 13.42
N MET A 107 5.68 -1.01 13.82
CA MET A 107 6.30 -2.27 13.41
C MET A 107 5.55 -2.90 12.24
N LYS A 108 6.30 -3.56 11.35
CA LYS A 108 5.72 -4.38 10.30
C LYS A 108 5.14 -5.66 10.92
N GLY A 109 4.01 -6.13 10.39
CA GLY A 109 3.35 -7.33 10.93
C GLY A 109 4.21 -8.61 10.95
N SER A 110 5.19 -8.72 10.05
CA SER A 110 6.17 -9.83 10.03
C SER A 110 7.14 -9.79 11.21
N ASP A 111 7.37 -8.61 11.77
CA ASP A 111 8.43 -8.38 12.76
C ASP A 111 7.86 -8.46 14.20
N LEU A 112 6.54 -8.68 14.33
CA LEU A 112 5.86 -8.80 15.61
C LEU A 112 6.17 -10.17 16.26
N PRO A 113 6.63 -10.23 17.52
CA PRO A 113 6.84 -11.49 18.21
C PRO A 113 5.51 -12.24 18.45
N GLN A 114 5.52 -13.57 18.33
CA GLN A 114 4.29 -14.38 18.47
C GLN A 114 3.60 -14.19 19.83
N GLY A 115 4.36 -14.12 20.93
CA GLY A 115 3.78 -13.91 22.26
C GLY A 115 2.98 -12.60 22.38
N LEU A 116 3.43 -11.54 21.70
CA LEU A 116 2.69 -10.27 21.67
C LEU A 116 1.41 -10.38 20.83
N VAL A 117 1.47 -11.15 19.73
CA VAL A 117 0.31 -11.44 18.89
C VAL A 117 -0.74 -12.24 19.64
N ASP A 118 -0.33 -13.24 20.42
CA ASP A 118 -1.24 -14.06 21.23
C ASP A 118 -1.89 -13.25 22.35
N ALA A 119 -1.13 -12.40 23.05
CA ALA A 119 -1.67 -11.48 24.05
C ALA A 119 -2.68 -10.50 23.44
N TYR A 120 -2.37 -9.93 22.27
CA TYR A 120 -3.29 -9.03 21.57
C TYR A 120 -4.56 -9.77 21.10
N ARG A 121 -4.43 -11.02 20.62
CA ARG A 121 -5.56 -11.88 20.26
C ARG A 121 -6.48 -12.08 21.45
N GLU A 122 -5.94 -12.37 22.62
CA GLU A 122 -6.71 -12.56 23.85
C GLU A 122 -7.43 -11.27 24.27
N MET A 123 -6.74 -10.13 24.23
CA MET A 123 -7.38 -8.82 24.45
C MET A 123 -8.56 -8.58 23.49
N MET A 124 -8.42 -8.93 22.20
CA MET A 124 -9.52 -8.78 21.24
C MET A 124 -10.72 -9.68 21.57
N ARG A 125 -10.49 -10.92 22.03
CA ARG A 125 -11.56 -11.83 22.49
C ARG A 125 -12.30 -11.23 23.68
N LEU A 126 -11.57 -10.75 24.69
CA LEU A 126 -12.16 -10.12 25.86
C LEU A 126 -13.01 -8.90 25.47
N LYS A 127 -12.50 -8.03 24.59
CA LYS A 127 -13.27 -6.87 24.08
C LYS A 127 -14.56 -7.29 23.39
N ARG A 128 -14.54 -8.36 22.59
CA ARG A 128 -15.76 -8.91 21.95
C ARG A 128 -16.76 -9.41 22.98
N ALA A 129 -16.31 -10.23 23.93
CA ALA A 129 -17.16 -10.78 24.98
C ALA A 129 -17.78 -9.68 25.87
N ILE A 130 -17.04 -8.60 26.15
CA ILE A 130 -17.58 -7.45 26.88
C ILE A 130 -18.66 -6.73 26.07
N ASN A 131 -18.43 -6.52 24.78
CA ASN A 131 -19.41 -5.85 23.91
C ASN A 131 -20.68 -6.68 23.72
N GLU A 132 -20.57 -7.99 23.61
CA GLU A 132 -21.72 -8.91 23.53
C GLU A 132 -22.60 -8.87 24.79
N LYS A 133 -22.03 -8.60 25.96
CA LYS A 133 -22.78 -8.44 27.22
C LYS A 133 -23.40 -7.05 27.41
N ARG A 134 -22.99 -6.06 26.60
CA ARG A 134 -23.45 -4.66 26.68
C ARG A 134 -24.53 -4.33 25.66
N GLY A 135 -24.68 -5.14 24.61
CA GLY A 135 -25.78 -5.08 23.66
C GLY A 135 -26.93 -5.96 24.09
#